data_AF-A0A8C9ZRV8-F1
#
_entry.id   AF-A0A8C9ZRV8-F1
#
_cell.length_a   1.000
_cell.length_b   1.000
_cell.length_c   1.000
_cell.angle_alpha   90.00
_cell.angle_beta   90.00
_cell.angle_gamma   90.00
#
_symmetry.space_group_name_H-M   'P 1'
#
loop_
_entity.id
_entity.type
_entity.pdbx_description
1 polymer ?
#
loop_
_entity_poly.entity_id
_entity_poly.type
_entity_poly.pdbx_seq_one_letter_code
_entity_poly.pdbx_strand_id
1 'polypeptide(L)'
;MLAFLFLSLENLMWHITSQVSELKKLVIENMDVLVQMRNNFDNPEEMANLKKRLTGGENVLKRMTIIGVILSFRSMAQDNLKDVLKKHCPYLIGPMECLRDFISPETDIKVTLSVFELASAAGLTCDIDPALVAAIRSMQTDNTSLDEEYKLSCLLLVYIAVSLPTLALDPNSFYSREHGGHNNNIHCLATAINQLAAAMFTVQNKNIEQHLKEFLLLASSTLLQLGQNVEKMESKNRDSIYLLLHGIVEESPFLNQDMLESCFPYVLLRNAYREVYRSYIVTLG
;
A
#
# COMPACT_ATOMS: atom_id res chain seq x y z
N MET A 1 -19.85 -11.04 -20.41
CA MET A 1 -19.43 -10.87 -19.00
C MET A 1 -17.91 -10.91 -18.87
N LEU A 2 -17.22 -12.00 -19.24
CA LEU A 2 -15.74 -12.08 -19.21
C LEU A 2 -15.03 -11.00 -20.03
N ALA A 3 -15.45 -10.76 -21.29
CA ALA A 3 -14.87 -9.70 -22.12
C ALA A 3 -15.11 -8.29 -21.55
N PHE A 4 -16.25 -8.07 -20.88
CA PHE A 4 -16.55 -6.80 -20.20
C PHE A 4 -15.69 -6.62 -18.94
N LEU A 5 -15.43 -7.71 -18.21
CA LEU A 5 -14.49 -7.72 -17.08
C LEU A 5 -13.08 -7.35 -17.56
N PHE A 6 -12.61 -7.96 -18.65
CA PHE A 6 -11.28 -7.71 -19.22
C PHE A 6 -11.09 -6.25 -19.66
N LEU A 7 -12.05 -5.71 -20.43
CA LEU A 7 -12.09 -4.29 -20.82
C LEU A 7 -12.17 -3.36 -19.60
N SER A 8 -12.90 -3.74 -18.55
CA SER A 8 -12.97 -2.95 -17.32
C SER A 8 -11.64 -2.96 -16.55
N LEU A 9 -10.94 -4.10 -16.49
CA LEU A 9 -9.69 -4.30 -15.75
C LEU A 9 -8.50 -3.53 -16.34
N GLU A 10 -8.42 -3.40 -17.67
CA GLU A 10 -7.43 -2.53 -18.32
C GLU A 10 -7.73 -1.04 -18.07
N ASN A 11 -9.01 -0.65 -18.08
CA ASN A 11 -9.41 0.73 -17.74
C ASN A 11 -9.06 1.08 -16.28
N LEU A 12 -9.12 0.12 -15.34
CA LEU A 12 -8.67 0.35 -13.95
C LEU A 12 -7.19 0.72 -13.89
N MET A 13 -6.34 0.05 -14.67
CA MET A 13 -4.91 0.34 -14.72
C MET A 13 -4.63 1.74 -15.24
N TRP A 14 -5.38 2.21 -16.23
CA TRP A 14 -5.28 3.59 -16.72
C TRP A 14 -5.59 4.63 -15.63
N HIS A 15 -6.64 4.39 -14.82
CA HIS A 15 -6.94 5.28 -13.69
C HIS A 15 -5.82 5.27 -12.64
N ILE A 16 -5.21 4.12 -12.38
CA ILE A 16 -4.07 4.01 -11.45
C ILE A 16 -2.87 4.80 -11.98
N THR A 17 -2.48 4.61 -13.25
CA THR A 17 -1.32 5.31 -13.83
C THR A 17 -1.53 6.82 -13.87
N SER A 18 -2.78 7.29 -14.07
CA SER A 18 -3.13 8.70 -13.91
C SER A 18 -2.86 9.22 -12.49
N GLN A 19 -3.26 8.48 -11.44
CA GLN A 19 -2.96 8.86 -10.06
C GLN A 19 -1.46 8.82 -9.75
N VAL A 20 -0.74 7.82 -10.24
CA VAL A 20 0.72 7.71 -10.08
C VAL A 20 1.44 8.89 -10.73
N SER A 21 0.98 9.35 -11.89
CA SER A 21 1.55 10.53 -12.57
C SER A 21 1.47 11.78 -11.70
N GLU A 22 0.34 11.98 -11.04
CA GLU A 22 0.12 13.11 -10.13
C GLU A 22 0.92 12.95 -8.82
N LEU A 23 1.05 11.73 -8.30
CA LEU A 23 1.91 11.44 -7.15
C LEU A 23 3.37 11.78 -7.45
N LYS A 24 3.87 11.42 -8.64
CA LYS A 24 5.25 11.77 -9.05
C LYS A 24 5.47 13.29 -9.04
N LYS A 25 4.52 14.08 -9.51
CA LYS A 25 4.61 15.56 -9.46
C LYS A 25 4.74 16.06 -8.02
N LEU A 26 3.91 15.56 -7.10
CA LEU A 26 3.96 15.93 -5.69
C LEU A 26 5.30 15.55 -5.04
N VAL A 27 5.88 14.40 -5.41
CA VAL A 27 7.21 13.99 -4.95
C VAL A 27 8.30 14.91 -5.49
N ILE A 28 8.24 15.27 -6.77
CA ILE A 28 9.20 16.19 -7.40
C ILE A 28 9.16 17.56 -6.72
N GLU A 29 7.97 18.10 -6.48
CA GLU A 29 7.75 19.39 -5.80
C GLU A 29 8.32 19.42 -4.37
N ASN A 30 8.36 18.28 -3.68
CA ASN A 30 8.85 18.16 -2.30
C ASN A 30 10.19 17.41 -2.20
N MET A 31 10.90 17.21 -3.31
CA MET A 31 12.03 16.28 -3.39
C MET A 31 13.11 16.54 -2.33
N ASP A 32 13.54 17.80 -2.17
CA ASP A 32 14.62 18.15 -1.23
C ASP A 32 14.23 17.88 0.22
N VAL A 33 12.97 18.15 0.58
CA VAL A 33 12.45 17.90 1.93
C VAL A 33 12.36 16.40 2.18
N LEU A 34 11.88 15.62 1.21
CA LEU A 34 11.76 14.17 1.33
C LEU A 34 13.12 13.47 1.44
N VAL A 35 14.14 13.96 0.71
CA VAL A 35 15.52 13.46 0.84
C VAL A 35 16.07 13.73 2.24
N GLN A 36 15.85 14.93 2.79
CA GLN A 36 16.25 15.27 4.16
C GLN A 36 15.53 14.38 5.19
N MET A 37 14.21 14.18 5.03
CA MET A 37 13.43 13.32 5.92
C MET A 37 13.91 11.86 5.90
N ARG A 38 14.26 11.34 4.71
CA ARG A 38 14.80 9.98 4.59
C ARG A 38 16.13 9.82 5.32
N ASN A 39 16.98 10.84 5.32
CA ASN A 39 18.32 10.77 5.91
C ASN A 39 18.32 11.03 7.43
N ASN A 40 17.32 11.75 7.95
CA ASN A 40 17.28 12.22 9.34
C ASN A 40 16.07 11.65 10.11
N PHE A 41 15.54 10.49 9.69
CA PHE A 41 14.34 9.88 10.29
C PHE A 41 14.52 9.45 11.75
N ASP A 42 15.78 9.30 12.17
CA ASP A 42 16.22 9.00 13.53
C ASP A 42 16.34 10.25 14.43
N ASN A 43 16.20 11.46 13.86
CA ASN A 43 16.24 12.73 14.58
C ASN A 43 14.84 13.38 14.67
N PRO A 44 14.11 13.24 15.80
CA PRO A 44 12.74 13.74 15.94
C PRO A 44 12.61 15.26 15.79
N GLU A 45 13.60 16.03 16.25
CA GLU A 45 13.55 17.51 16.20
C GLU A 45 13.65 18.01 14.76
N GLU A 46 14.59 17.45 13.98
CA GLU A 46 14.71 17.77 12.57
C GLU A 46 13.49 17.31 11.77
N MET A 47 12.98 16.11 12.04
CA MET A 47 11.76 15.59 11.41
C MET A 47 10.55 16.49 11.67
N ALA A 48 10.39 17.00 12.89
CA ALA A 48 9.31 17.93 13.21
C ALA A 48 9.41 19.25 12.44
N ASN A 49 10.63 19.76 12.20
CA ASN A 49 10.86 20.96 11.40
C ASN A 49 10.65 20.73 9.91
N LEU A 50 11.12 19.60 9.38
CA LEU A 50 10.89 19.20 7.99
C LEU A 50 9.41 18.99 7.71
N LYS A 51 8.66 18.43 8.67
CA LYS A 51 7.21 18.21 8.54
C LYS A 51 6.42 19.50 8.35
N LYS A 52 6.88 20.63 8.91
CA LYS A 52 6.27 21.96 8.69
C LYS A 52 6.51 22.49 7.27
N ARG A 53 7.58 22.03 6.61
CA ARG A 53 7.95 22.43 5.23
C ARG A 53 7.32 21.54 4.17
N LEU A 54 6.92 20.32 4.53
CA LEU A 54 6.29 19.36 3.62
C LEU A 54 4.85 19.81 3.30
N THR A 55 4.50 19.87 2.02
CA THR A 55 3.18 20.36 1.57
C THR A 55 2.52 19.38 0.62
N GLY A 56 1.23 19.09 0.83
CA GLY A 56 0.46 18.19 -0.03
C GLY A 56 0.32 16.74 0.46
N GLY A 57 0.72 16.44 1.70
CA GLY A 57 0.61 15.09 2.27
C GLY A 57 -0.83 14.53 2.26
N GLU A 58 -1.83 15.35 2.52
CA GLU A 58 -3.24 14.94 2.38
C GLU A 58 -3.60 14.56 0.94
N ASN A 59 -3.06 15.26 -0.05
CA ASN A 59 -3.32 14.96 -1.46
C ASN A 59 -2.64 13.64 -1.85
N VAL A 60 -1.43 13.38 -1.36
CA VAL A 60 -0.75 12.09 -1.53
C VAL A 60 -1.61 10.95 -0.97
N LEU A 61 -2.10 11.09 0.27
CA LEU A 61 -2.92 10.07 0.92
C LEU A 61 -4.26 9.86 0.22
N LYS A 62 -4.93 10.93 -0.22
CA LYS A 62 -6.17 10.85 -1.01
C LYS A 62 -5.96 10.07 -2.31
N ARG A 63 -4.89 10.38 -3.06
CA ARG A 63 -4.58 9.69 -4.32
C ARG A 63 -4.20 8.23 -4.10
N MET A 64 -3.40 7.94 -3.08
CA MET A 64 -3.08 6.56 -2.70
C MET A 64 -4.33 5.78 -2.26
N THR A 65 -5.26 6.42 -1.55
CA THR A 65 -6.53 5.81 -1.16
C THR A 65 -7.38 5.47 -2.38
N ILE A 66 -7.45 6.36 -3.39
CA ILE A 66 -8.14 6.09 -4.66
C ILE A 66 -7.51 4.88 -5.36
N ILE A 67 -6.18 4.80 -5.44
CA ILE A 67 -5.48 3.64 -6.02
C ILE A 67 -5.83 2.37 -5.24
N GLY A 68 -5.82 2.43 -3.91
CA GLY A 68 -6.20 1.32 -3.05
C GLY A 68 -7.62 0.83 -3.28
N VAL A 69 -8.59 1.74 -3.42
CA VAL A 69 -9.98 1.40 -3.70
C VAL A 69 -10.11 0.71 -5.07
N ILE A 70 -9.42 1.22 -6.10
CA ILE A 70 -9.41 0.60 -7.43
C ILE A 70 -8.81 -0.81 -7.38
N LEU A 71 -7.70 -0.99 -6.68
CA LEU A 71 -7.04 -2.29 -6.53
C LEU A 71 -7.88 -3.27 -5.70
N SER A 72 -8.54 -2.79 -4.65
CA SER A 72 -9.47 -3.59 -3.84
C SER A 72 -10.65 -4.08 -4.69
N PHE A 73 -11.21 -3.19 -5.53
CA PHE A 73 -12.25 -3.57 -6.49
C PHE A 73 -11.76 -4.61 -7.51
N ARG A 74 -10.55 -4.43 -8.03
CA ARG A 74 -9.90 -5.42 -8.90
C ARG A 74 -9.75 -6.77 -8.21
N SER A 75 -9.28 -6.80 -6.96
CA SER A 75 -9.12 -8.02 -6.18
C SER A 75 -10.44 -8.78 -6.05
N MET A 76 -11.51 -8.07 -5.66
CA MET A 76 -12.86 -8.66 -5.60
C MET A 76 -13.32 -9.22 -6.96
N ALA A 77 -13.00 -8.56 -8.07
CA ALA A 77 -13.34 -9.05 -9.40
C ALA A 77 -12.54 -10.31 -9.77
N GLN A 78 -11.26 -10.38 -9.38
CA GLN A 78 -10.39 -11.54 -9.61
C GLN A 78 -10.82 -12.75 -8.78
N ASP A 79 -11.19 -12.56 -7.51
CA ASP A 79 -11.70 -13.63 -6.65
C ASP A 79 -12.97 -14.26 -7.24
N ASN A 80 -13.90 -13.42 -7.72
CA ASN A 80 -15.09 -13.91 -8.41
C ASN A 80 -14.75 -14.64 -9.72
N LEU A 81 -13.77 -14.15 -10.48
CA LEU A 81 -13.31 -14.81 -11.71
C LEU A 81 -12.74 -16.20 -11.40
N LYS A 82 -11.92 -16.33 -10.36
CA LYS A 82 -11.35 -17.59 -9.90
C LYS A 82 -12.44 -18.61 -9.57
N ASP A 83 -13.46 -18.22 -8.81
CA ASP A 83 -14.55 -19.11 -8.42
C ASP A 83 -15.33 -19.62 -9.63
N VAL A 84 -15.61 -18.73 -10.59
CA VAL A 84 -16.27 -19.09 -11.85
C VAL A 84 -15.40 -20.06 -12.65
N LEU A 85 -14.12 -19.75 -12.85
CA LEU A 85 -13.24 -20.62 -13.64
C LEU A 85 -12.95 -21.95 -12.96
N LYS A 86 -12.85 -21.99 -11.63
CA LYS A 86 -12.70 -23.25 -10.89
C LYS A 86 -13.92 -24.16 -11.05
N LYS A 87 -15.12 -23.58 -11.12
CA LYS A 87 -16.35 -24.33 -11.39
C LYS A 87 -16.46 -24.82 -12.83
N HIS A 88 -16.07 -24.00 -13.80
CA HIS A 88 -16.27 -24.30 -15.23
C HIS A 88 -15.09 -25.05 -15.88
N CYS A 89 -13.87 -24.82 -15.41
CA CYS A 89 -12.63 -25.31 -16.00
C CYS A 89 -11.65 -25.89 -14.94
N PRO A 90 -12.08 -26.80 -14.04
CA PRO A 90 -11.26 -27.26 -12.91
C PRO A 90 -9.94 -27.91 -13.33
N TYR A 91 -9.92 -28.64 -14.45
CA TYR A 91 -8.72 -29.31 -14.98
C TYR A 91 -7.69 -28.34 -15.58
N LEU A 92 -8.06 -27.09 -15.85
CA LEU A 92 -7.12 -26.04 -16.27
C LEU A 92 -6.59 -25.27 -15.06
N ILE A 93 -7.45 -24.99 -14.08
CA ILE A 93 -7.09 -24.20 -12.90
C ILE A 93 -6.07 -24.91 -12.01
N GLY A 94 -6.25 -26.22 -11.73
CA GLY A 94 -5.32 -26.96 -10.86
C GLY A 94 -3.85 -26.88 -11.31
N PRO A 95 -3.53 -27.16 -12.59
CA PRO A 95 -2.19 -26.97 -13.12
C PRO A 95 -1.66 -25.53 -13.07
N MET A 96 -2.52 -24.52 -13.26
CA MET A 96 -2.13 -23.11 -13.17
C MET A 96 -1.80 -22.69 -11.73
N GLU A 97 -2.61 -23.13 -10.75
CA GLU A 97 -2.34 -22.96 -9.32
C GLU A 97 -0.98 -23.59 -8.97
N CYS A 98 -0.77 -24.84 -9.40
CA CYS A 98 0.47 -25.56 -9.21
C CYS A 98 1.68 -24.82 -9.80
N LEU A 99 1.60 -24.38 -11.06
CA LEU A 99 2.69 -23.67 -11.73
C LEU A 99 3.07 -22.37 -11.01
N ARG A 100 2.08 -21.61 -10.53
CA ARG A 100 2.31 -20.40 -9.72
C ARG A 100 3.01 -20.75 -8.41
N ASP A 101 2.56 -21.79 -7.71
CA ASP A 101 3.11 -22.18 -6.40
C ASP A 101 4.55 -22.74 -6.50
N PHE A 102 4.98 -23.17 -7.70
CA PHE A 102 6.35 -23.59 -7.99
C PHE A 102 7.34 -22.44 -8.24
N ILE A 103 6.86 -21.19 -8.36
CA ILE A 103 7.75 -20.03 -8.52
C ILE A 103 8.51 -19.80 -7.23
N SER A 104 9.85 -19.75 -7.34
CA SER A 104 10.72 -19.40 -6.23
C SER A 104 11.22 -17.95 -6.35
N PRO A 105 11.63 -17.30 -5.24
CA PRO A 105 12.20 -15.95 -5.27
C PRO A 105 13.44 -15.80 -6.18
N GLU A 106 14.16 -16.89 -6.44
CA GLU A 106 15.34 -16.94 -7.31
C GLU A 106 14.99 -17.10 -8.80
N THR A 107 13.72 -17.34 -9.13
CA THR A 107 13.26 -17.48 -10.51
C THR A 107 13.42 -16.16 -11.25
N ASP A 108 13.88 -16.22 -12.51
CA ASP A 108 14.02 -15.04 -13.36
C ASP A 108 12.72 -14.23 -13.41
N ILE A 109 12.82 -12.92 -13.18
CA ILE A 109 11.64 -12.06 -13.03
C ILE A 109 10.74 -12.06 -14.28
N LYS A 110 11.27 -12.26 -15.48
CA LYS A 110 10.45 -12.33 -16.70
C LYS A 110 9.66 -13.64 -16.75
N VAL A 111 10.26 -14.73 -16.28
CA VAL A 111 9.58 -16.03 -16.15
C VAL A 111 8.49 -15.93 -15.08
N THR A 112 8.81 -15.35 -13.92
CA THR A 112 7.85 -15.10 -12.83
C THR A 112 6.65 -14.29 -13.33
N LEU A 113 6.89 -13.17 -14.03
CA LEU A 113 5.81 -12.34 -14.57
C LEU A 113 4.96 -13.06 -15.62
N SER A 114 5.57 -13.89 -16.48
CA SER A 114 4.81 -14.70 -17.45
C SER A 114 3.88 -15.71 -16.76
N VAL A 115 4.35 -16.36 -15.69
CA VAL A 115 3.53 -17.29 -14.91
C VAL A 115 2.44 -16.55 -14.14
N PHE A 116 2.76 -15.40 -13.56
CA PHE A 116 1.76 -14.55 -12.88
C PHE A 116 0.73 -13.98 -13.84
N GLU A 117 1.08 -13.68 -15.09
CA GLU A 117 0.12 -13.24 -16.11
C GLU A 117 -0.90 -14.34 -16.40
N LEU A 118 -0.43 -15.58 -16.60
CA LEU A 118 -1.29 -16.74 -16.76
C LEU A 118 -2.18 -16.97 -15.53
N ALA A 119 -1.60 -16.92 -14.33
CA ALA A 119 -2.31 -17.13 -13.08
C ALA A 119 -3.37 -16.03 -12.83
N SER A 120 -3.02 -14.76 -13.07
CA SER A 120 -3.93 -13.63 -12.93
C SER A 120 -5.07 -13.67 -13.94
N ALA A 121 -4.84 -14.16 -15.16
CA ALA A 121 -5.89 -14.39 -16.15
C ALA A 121 -6.91 -15.46 -15.69
N ALA A 122 -6.49 -16.33 -14.78
CA ALA A 122 -7.31 -17.35 -14.14
C ALA A 122 -7.96 -16.89 -12.81
N GLY A 123 -7.82 -15.62 -12.43
CA GLY A 123 -8.31 -15.11 -11.14
C GLY A 123 -7.43 -15.45 -9.95
N LEU A 124 -6.26 -16.07 -10.17
CA LEU A 124 -5.37 -16.45 -9.08
C LEU A 124 -4.62 -15.22 -8.55
N THR A 125 -4.63 -15.07 -7.24
CA THR A 125 -3.81 -14.08 -6.54
C THR A 125 -2.33 -14.34 -6.79
N CYS A 126 -1.59 -13.27 -7.04
CA CYS A 126 -0.15 -13.27 -7.28
C CYS A 126 0.49 -12.19 -6.41
N ASP A 127 1.70 -12.44 -5.92
CA ASP A 127 2.43 -11.50 -5.05
C ASP A 127 2.80 -10.20 -5.76
N ILE A 128 2.91 -10.26 -7.09
CA ILE A 128 3.18 -9.12 -7.97
C ILE A 128 2.11 -9.12 -9.07
N ASP A 129 1.33 -8.03 -9.19
CA ASP A 129 0.35 -7.90 -10.27
C ASP A 129 1.05 -7.57 -11.61
N PRO A 130 1.05 -8.50 -12.59
CA PRO A 130 1.73 -8.31 -13.86
C PRO A 130 1.10 -7.20 -14.71
N ALA A 131 -0.22 -6.97 -14.59
CA ALA A 131 -0.89 -5.90 -15.33
C ALA A 131 -0.50 -4.52 -14.76
N LEU A 132 -0.35 -4.42 -13.43
CA LEU A 132 0.14 -3.20 -12.80
C LEU A 132 1.61 -2.95 -13.15
N VAL A 133 2.46 -3.98 -13.16
CA VAL A 133 3.86 -3.88 -13.63
C VAL A 133 3.92 -3.38 -15.07
N ALA A 134 3.12 -3.94 -15.97
CA ALA A 134 3.05 -3.51 -17.36
C ALA A 134 2.57 -2.06 -17.49
N ALA A 135 1.54 -1.68 -16.73
CA ALA A 135 1.01 -0.32 -16.72
C ALA A 135 2.06 0.69 -16.21
N ILE A 136 2.74 0.41 -15.10
CA ILE A 136 3.80 1.29 -14.56
C ILE A 136 4.99 1.36 -15.53
N ARG A 137 5.39 0.23 -16.14
CA ARG A 137 6.46 0.21 -17.15
C ARG A 137 6.11 1.09 -18.36
N SER A 138 4.85 1.08 -18.81
CA SER A 138 4.41 1.91 -19.95
C SER A 138 4.49 3.42 -19.68
N MET A 139 4.59 3.83 -18.41
CA MET A 139 4.76 5.23 -18.04
C MET A 139 6.20 5.73 -18.17
N GLN A 140 7.17 4.83 -18.29
CA GLN A 140 8.57 5.22 -18.47
C GLN A 140 8.74 5.85 -19.85
N THR A 141 9.24 7.09 -19.87
CA THR A 141 9.60 7.77 -21.12
C THR A 141 11.09 7.60 -21.38
N ASP A 142 11.51 7.58 -22.65
CA ASP A 142 12.92 7.42 -23.05
C ASP A 142 13.86 8.49 -22.45
N ASN A 143 13.31 9.58 -21.93
CA ASN A 143 14.05 10.72 -21.39
C ASN A 143 14.36 10.65 -19.89
N THR A 144 13.77 9.72 -19.13
CA THR A 144 13.97 9.63 -17.67
C THR A 144 14.88 8.46 -17.35
N SER A 145 15.95 8.71 -16.59
CA SER A 145 16.87 7.64 -16.19
C SER A 145 16.21 6.68 -15.19
N LEU A 146 16.60 5.41 -15.21
CA LEU A 146 16.11 4.42 -14.25
C LEU A 146 16.44 4.81 -12.79
N ASP A 147 17.56 5.50 -12.58
CA ASP A 147 17.97 5.97 -11.25
C ASP A 147 17.07 7.11 -10.73
N GLU A 148 16.63 8.02 -11.61
CA GLU A 148 15.67 9.06 -11.26
C GLU A 148 14.30 8.46 -10.91
N GLU A 149 13.80 7.53 -11.72
CA GLU A 149 12.54 6.82 -11.47
C GLU A 149 12.58 6.04 -10.14
N TYR A 150 13.69 5.36 -9.89
CA TYR A 150 13.93 4.67 -8.63
C TYR A 150 13.94 5.64 -7.43
N LYS A 151 14.63 6.79 -7.56
CA LYS A 151 14.64 7.82 -6.52
C LYS A 151 13.23 8.33 -6.23
N LEU A 152 12.44 8.64 -7.26
CA LEU A 152 11.05 9.07 -7.09
C LEU A 152 10.20 8.01 -6.36
N SER A 153 10.40 6.74 -6.67
CA SER A 153 9.66 5.64 -6.04
C SER A 153 10.02 5.47 -4.57
N CYS A 154 11.30 5.60 -4.22
CA CYS A 154 11.74 5.62 -2.82
C CYS A 154 11.13 6.81 -2.06
N LEU A 155 11.19 8.01 -2.64
CA LEU A 155 10.68 9.22 -2.00
C LEU A 155 9.16 9.21 -1.90
N LEU A 156 8.44 8.54 -2.81
CA LEU A 156 6.99 8.34 -2.68
C LEU A 156 6.66 7.54 -1.42
N LEU A 157 7.37 6.44 -1.15
CA LEU A 157 7.17 5.67 0.09
C LEU A 157 7.47 6.50 1.33
N VAL A 158 8.57 7.28 1.33
CA VAL A 158 8.89 8.22 2.41
C VAL A 158 7.74 9.20 2.62
N TYR A 159 7.23 9.79 1.54
CA TYR A 159 6.16 10.77 1.59
C TYR A 159 4.87 10.18 2.18
N ILE A 160 4.49 8.98 1.77
CA ILE A 160 3.33 8.28 2.32
C ILE A 160 3.53 8.06 3.82
N ALA A 161 4.66 7.49 4.24
CA ALA A 161 4.95 7.14 5.62
C ALA A 161 4.86 8.35 6.57
N VAL A 162 5.51 9.47 6.21
CA VAL A 162 5.52 10.68 7.06
C VAL A 162 4.18 11.41 7.08
N SER A 163 3.32 11.14 6.10
CA SER A 163 1.98 11.71 6.00
C SER A 163 0.93 10.94 6.79
N LEU A 164 1.09 9.62 7.02
CA LEU A 164 0.10 8.79 7.74
C LEU A 164 -0.44 9.41 9.05
N PRO A 165 0.37 10.05 9.91
CA PRO A 165 -0.14 10.65 11.15
C PRO A 165 -1.18 11.76 10.94
N THR A 166 -1.24 12.41 9.77
CA THR A 166 -2.26 13.45 9.50
C THR A 166 -3.67 12.86 9.41
N LEU A 167 -3.80 11.56 9.10
CA LEU A 167 -5.09 10.86 9.04
C LEU A 167 -5.79 10.83 10.39
N ALA A 168 -5.05 10.92 11.50
CA ALA A 168 -5.63 10.94 12.84
C ALA A 168 -6.48 12.20 13.11
N LEU A 169 -6.31 13.24 12.28
CA LEU A 169 -7.07 14.49 12.35
C LEU A 169 -8.38 14.44 11.55
N ASP A 170 -8.49 13.55 10.57
CA ASP A 170 -9.71 13.42 9.78
C ASP A 170 -10.76 12.67 10.60
N PRO A 171 -11.94 13.28 10.87
CA PRO A 171 -13.01 12.64 11.63
C PRO A 171 -13.53 11.34 10.99
N ASN A 172 -13.38 11.16 9.67
CA ASN A 172 -13.79 9.94 8.95
C ASN A 172 -12.77 8.81 9.02
N SER A 173 -11.60 9.02 9.63
CA SER A 173 -10.57 7.99 9.81
C SER A 173 -10.85 7.07 11.00
N PHE A 174 -12.07 7.05 11.54
CA PHE A 174 -12.44 6.07 12.54
C PHE A 174 -12.59 4.70 11.89
N TYR A 175 -12.11 3.66 12.57
CA TYR A 175 -12.29 2.29 12.12
C TYR A 175 -13.65 1.76 12.57
N SER A 176 -14.43 1.24 11.63
CA SER A 176 -15.72 0.61 11.87
C SER A 176 -15.57 -0.90 11.88
N ARG A 177 -15.98 -1.53 12.98
CA ARG A 177 -16.03 -2.99 13.09
C ARG A 177 -16.98 -3.62 12.07
N GLU A 178 -18.13 -2.99 11.81
CA GLU A 178 -19.15 -3.56 10.91
C GLU A 178 -18.62 -3.75 9.49
N HIS A 179 -17.77 -2.82 9.04
CA HIS A 179 -17.20 -2.83 7.70
C HIS A 179 -15.80 -3.47 7.65
N GLY A 180 -15.22 -3.80 8.81
CA GLY A 180 -13.84 -4.29 8.89
C GLY A 180 -12.78 -3.27 8.43
N GLY A 181 -13.11 -1.97 8.43
CA GLY A 181 -12.28 -0.93 7.85
C GLY A 181 -12.69 0.48 8.25
N HIS A 182 -11.95 1.48 7.79
CA HIS A 182 -12.22 2.91 8.04
C HIS A 182 -13.26 3.51 7.10
N ASN A 183 -14.04 4.48 7.59
CA ASN A 183 -15.14 5.10 6.85
C ASN A 183 -14.69 5.88 5.59
N ASN A 184 -13.50 6.46 5.60
CA ASN A 184 -12.88 7.14 4.45
C ASN A 184 -12.00 6.22 3.57
N ASN A 185 -12.13 4.90 3.70
CA ASN A 185 -11.40 3.89 2.91
C ASN A 185 -9.88 3.88 3.06
N ILE A 186 -9.30 4.53 4.08
CA ILE A 186 -7.84 4.52 4.28
C ILE A 186 -7.28 3.12 4.59
N HIS A 187 -8.11 2.15 4.97
CA HIS A 187 -7.71 0.74 5.04
C HIS A 187 -7.19 0.21 3.70
N CYS A 188 -7.71 0.72 2.57
CA CYS A 188 -7.23 0.38 1.23
C CYS A 188 -5.80 0.88 0.95
N LEU A 189 -5.23 1.76 1.78
CA LEU A 189 -3.82 2.13 1.68
C LEU A 189 -2.90 0.91 1.83
N ALA A 190 -3.31 -0.11 2.59
CA ALA A 190 -2.57 -1.37 2.71
C ALA A 190 -2.32 -2.01 1.34
N THR A 191 -3.40 -2.24 0.58
CA THR A 191 -3.32 -2.79 -0.78
C THR A 191 -2.55 -1.86 -1.71
N ALA A 192 -2.80 -0.54 -1.63
CA ALA A 192 -2.14 0.44 -2.50
C ALA A 192 -0.62 0.47 -2.32
N ILE A 193 -0.14 0.53 -1.07
CA ILE A 193 1.28 0.59 -0.74
C ILE A 193 1.99 -0.67 -1.20
N ASN A 194 1.43 -1.85 -0.87
CA ASN A 194 2.04 -3.13 -1.22
C ASN A 194 2.11 -3.34 -2.74
N GLN A 195 0.99 -3.20 -3.44
CA GLN A 195 0.90 -3.48 -4.87
C GLN A 195 1.69 -2.45 -5.71
N LEU A 196 1.64 -1.15 -5.37
CA LEU A 196 2.44 -0.16 -6.08
C LEU A 196 3.94 -0.33 -5.82
N ALA A 197 4.36 -0.58 -4.57
CA ALA A 197 5.76 -0.83 -4.27
C ALA A 197 6.26 -2.06 -5.05
N ALA A 198 5.51 -3.17 -5.01
CA ALA A 198 5.82 -4.37 -5.77
C ALA A 198 5.97 -4.07 -7.26
N ALA A 199 5.02 -3.35 -7.86
CA ALA A 199 5.08 -3.03 -9.28
C ALA A 199 6.26 -2.11 -9.64
N MET A 200 6.46 -1.01 -8.91
CA MET A 200 7.53 -0.03 -9.19
C MET A 200 8.92 -0.65 -9.05
N PHE A 201 9.18 -1.36 -7.94
CA PHE A 201 10.49 -1.95 -7.68
C PHE A 201 10.75 -3.18 -8.56
N THR A 202 9.71 -3.88 -9.02
CA THR A 202 9.85 -4.90 -10.08
C THR A 202 10.30 -4.29 -11.40
N VAL A 203 9.70 -3.18 -11.83
CA VAL A 203 10.11 -2.48 -13.05
C VAL A 203 11.55 -1.98 -12.96
N GLN A 204 11.96 -1.53 -11.77
CA GLN A 204 13.30 -0.99 -11.50
C GLN A 204 14.35 -2.06 -11.16
N ASN A 205 13.96 -3.33 -11.13
CA ASN A 205 14.82 -4.46 -10.74
C ASN A 205 15.48 -4.26 -9.35
N LYS A 206 14.66 -3.92 -8.35
CA LYS A 206 15.07 -3.67 -6.96
C LYS A 206 14.34 -4.62 -6.01
N ASN A 207 14.91 -4.82 -4.82
CA ASN A 207 14.36 -5.70 -3.80
C ASN A 207 13.11 -5.06 -3.14
N ILE A 208 11.93 -5.64 -3.35
CA ILE A 208 10.66 -5.11 -2.84
C ILE A 208 10.60 -5.12 -1.31
N GLU A 209 10.99 -6.25 -0.69
CA GLU A 209 10.98 -6.47 0.76
C GLU A 209 11.83 -5.42 1.49
N GLN A 210 13.03 -5.12 1.00
CA GLN A 210 13.91 -4.11 1.58
C GLN A 210 13.22 -2.73 1.64
N HIS A 211 12.57 -2.32 0.56
CA HIS A 211 11.93 -1.01 0.49
C HIS A 211 10.67 -0.94 1.35
N LEU A 212 9.90 -2.02 1.43
CA LEU A 212 8.74 -2.10 2.31
C LEU A 212 9.15 -2.14 3.79
N LYS A 213 10.29 -2.76 4.13
CA LYS A 213 10.88 -2.68 5.49
C LYS A 213 11.32 -1.27 5.85
N GLU A 214 12.00 -0.56 4.95
CA GLU A 214 12.38 0.84 5.14
C GLU A 214 11.13 1.72 5.35
N PHE A 215 10.10 1.50 4.52
CA PHE A 215 8.80 2.16 4.68
C PHE A 215 8.17 1.87 6.04
N LEU A 216 8.14 0.60 6.45
CA LEU A 216 7.52 0.17 7.70
C LEU A 216 8.22 0.81 8.90
N LEU A 217 9.55 0.80 8.92
CA LEU A 217 10.35 1.43 9.98
C LEU A 217 10.03 2.93 10.11
N LEU A 218 9.99 3.64 8.98
CA LEU A 218 9.69 5.06 8.94
C LEU A 218 8.25 5.35 9.38
N ALA A 219 7.28 4.60 8.85
CA ALA A 219 5.86 4.74 9.18
C ALA A 219 5.62 4.51 10.69
N SER A 220 6.20 3.44 11.23
CA SER A 220 6.15 3.11 12.65
C SER A 220 6.76 4.22 13.52
N SER A 221 7.95 4.70 13.18
CA SER A 221 8.59 5.83 13.89
C SER A 221 7.70 7.07 13.91
N THR A 222 7.13 7.44 12.76
CA THR A 222 6.29 8.64 12.65
C THR A 222 4.97 8.52 13.43
N LEU A 223 4.40 7.31 13.51
CA LEU A 223 3.17 7.03 14.26
C LEU A 223 3.41 6.90 15.78
N LEU A 224 4.59 6.42 16.20
CA LEU A 224 4.98 6.42 17.62
C LEU A 224 5.18 7.85 18.13
N GLN A 225 5.81 8.73 17.33
CA GLN A 225 5.94 10.15 17.67
C GLN A 225 4.58 10.85 17.82
N LEU A 226 3.56 10.45 17.06
CA LEU A 226 2.18 10.93 17.26
C LEU A 226 1.64 10.55 18.65
N GLY A 227 1.96 9.35 19.13
CA GLY A 227 1.52 8.86 20.44
C GLY A 227 2.14 9.58 21.63
N GLN A 228 3.34 10.15 21.47
CA GLN A 228 4.05 10.90 22.51
C GLN A 228 3.55 12.35 22.64
N ASN A 229 3.00 12.93 21.57
CA ASN A 229 2.56 14.33 21.51
C ASN A 229 1.11 14.54 21.99
N VAL A 230 0.79 14.01 23.18
CA VAL A 230 -0.59 13.96 23.73
C VAL A 230 -1.19 15.36 24.01
N GLU A 231 -0.36 16.40 24.13
CA GLU A 231 -0.79 17.71 24.64
C GLU A 231 -1.43 18.66 23.61
N LYS A 232 -1.37 18.41 22.29
CA LYS A 232 -1.68 19.47 21.30
C LYS A 232 -2.84 19.26 20.32
N MET A 233 -3.47 18.10 20.24
CA MET A 233 -4.73 17.93 19.52
C MET A 233 -5.41 16.67 20.06
N GLU A 234 -6.71 16.73 20.31
CA GLU A 234 -7.53 15.55 20.55
C GLU A 234 -7.29 14.56 19.41
N SER A 235 -6.46 13.56 19.66
CA SER A 235 -6.02 12.58 18.67
C SER A 235 -7.12 11.52 18.47
N LYS A 236 -8.32 11.99 18.11
CA LYS A 236 -9.59 11.24 18.15
C LYS A 236 -9.52 9.88 17.47
N ASN A 237 -8.74 9.79 16.39
CA ASN A 237 -8.64 8.57 15.59
C ASN A 237 -7.24 7.91 15.64
N ARG A 238 -6.34 8.30 16.55
CA ARG A 238 -4.96 7.77 16.61
C ARG A 238 -4.93 6.25 16.61
N ASP A 239 -5.71 5.64 17.48
CA ASP A 239 -5.73 4.19 17.64
C ASP A 239 -6.25 3.51 16.37
N SER A 240 -7.21 4.12 15.66
CA SER A 240 -7.67 3.64 14.35
C SER A 240 -6.56 3.71 13.28
N ILE A 241 -5.69 4.72 13.32
CA ILE A 241 -4.56 4.84 12.39
C ILE A 241 -3.48 3.78 12.68
N TYR A 242 -3.26 3.40 13.93
CA TYR A 242 -2.32 2.32 14.25
C TYR A 242 -2.70 0.99 13.60
N LEU A 243 -4.00 0.73 13.43
CA LEU A 243 -4.48 -0.47 12.75
C LEU A 243 -4.07 -0.52 11.26
N LEU A 244 -3.71 0.61 10.64
CA LEU A 244 -3.19 0.62 9.27
C LEU A 244 -1.86 -0.11 9.16
N LEU A 245 -0.96 0.00 10.15
CA LEU A 245 0.31 -0.73 10.12
C LEU A 245 0.07 -2.24 10.13
N HIS A 246 -0.90 -2.69 10.94
CA HIS A 246 -1.30 -4.09 10.96
C HIS A 246 -1.86 -4.52 9.59
N GLY A 247 -2.78 -3.75 9.01
CA GLY A 247 -3.35 -4.04 7.69
C GLY A 247 -2.32 -4.03 6.57
N ILE A 248 -1.36 -3.11 6.58
CA ILE A 248 -0.25 -3.07 5.61
C ILE A 248 0.57 -4.35 5.67
N VAL A 249 0.84 -4.87 6.86
CA VAL A 249 1.63 -6.09 7.06
C VAL A 249 0.82 -7.34 6.73
N GLU A 250 -0.45 -7.43 7.11
CA GLU A 250 -1.32 -8.56 6.76
C GLU A 250 -1.55 -8.69 5.26
N GLU A 251 -1.66 -7.57 4.54
CA GLU A 251 -1.87 -7.55 3.09
C GLU A 251 -0.58 -7.81 2.29
N SER A 252 0.59 -7.76 2.94
CA SER A 252 1.88 -7.86 2.25
C SER A 252 2.41 -9.30 2.23
N PRO A 253 2.79 -9.85 1.06
CA PRO A 253 3.58 -11.08 1.01
C PRO A 253 5.06 -10.84 1.36
N PHE A 254 5.49 -9.57 1.47
CA PHE A 254 6.90 -9.19 1.69
C PHE A 254 7.20 -8.75 3.12
N LEU A 255 6.17 -8.50 3.93
CA LEU A 255 6.29 -8.12 5.33
C LEU A 255 5.72 -9.22 6.21
N ASN A 256 6.22 -9.32 7.44
CA ASN A 256 5.68 -10.25 8.42
C ASN A 256 5.51 -9.58 9.79
N GLN A 257 4.81 -10.27 10.69
CA GLN A 257 4.49 -9.74 12.01
C GLN A 257 5.74 -9.55 12.89
N ASP A 258 6.79 -10.34 12.70
CA ASP A 258 8.05 -10.18 13.43
C ASP A 258 8.77 -8.88 13.05
N MET A 259 8.74 -8.52 11.75
CA MET A 259 9.24 -7.23 11.26
C MET A 259 8.46 -6.07 11.86
N LEU A 260 7.13 -6.19 11.97
CA LEU A 260 6.29 -5.18 12.62
C LEU A 260 6.64 -5.03 14.09
N GLU A 261 6.69 -6.14 14.85
CA GLU A 261 7.00 -6.12 16.28
C GLU A 261 8.36 -5.46 16.57
N SER A 262 9.34 -5.63 15.67
CA SER A 262 10.66 -5.01 15.81
C SER A 262 10.66 -3.48 15.78
N CYS A 263 9.64 -2.85 15.18
CA CYS A 263 9.56 -1.40 15.01
C CYS A 263 8.28 -0.76 15.59
N PHE A 264 7.25 -1.57 15.91
CA PHE A 264 5.99 -1.12 16.47
C PHE A 264 5.41 -2.19 17.42
N PRO A 265 5.41 -1.95 18.75
CA PRO A 265 5.00 -2.96 19.72
C PRO A 265 3.53 -3.40 19.54
N TYR A 266 3.29 -4.70 19.45
CA TYR A 266 1.96 -5.31 19.28
C TYR A 266 0.98 -4.93 20.40
N VAL A 267 1.49 -4.62 21.60
CA VAL A 267 0.68 -4.12 22.72
C VAL A 267 -0.11 -2.86 22.33
N LEU A 268 0.46 -1.97 21.50
CA LEU A 268 -0.24 -0.78 21.02
C LEU A 268 -1.38 -1.16 20.06
N LEU A 269 -1.15 -2.10 19.14
CA LEU A 269 -2.18 -2.61 18.22
C LEU A 269 -3.30 -3.31 18.96
N ARG A 270 -2.98 -4.17 19.93
CA ARG A 270 -3.95 -4.85 20.79
C ARG A 270 -4.82 -3.86 21.55
N ASN A 271 -4.22 -2.81 22.10
CA ASN A 271 -4.96 -1.76 22.79
C ASN A 271 -5.84 -0.95 21.82
N ALA A 272 -5.34 -0.66 20.62
CA ALA A 272 -6.10 0.01 19.59
C ALA A 272 -7.32 -0.79 19.15
N TYR A 273 -7.16 -2.10 18.86
CA TYR A 273 -8.30 -2.98 18.58
C TYR A 273 -9.31 -2.99 19.73
N ARG A 274 -8.85 -3.08 20.97
CA ARG A 274 -9.73 -3.05 22.15
C ARG A 274 -10.54 -1.75 22.22
N GLU A 275 -9.92 -0.61 21.95
CA GLU A 275 -10.59 0.69 22.03
C GLU A 275 -11.65 0.85 20.95
N VAL A 276 -11.28 0.55 19.70
CA VAL A 276 -12.19 0.63 18.56
C VAL A 276 -13.38 -0.33 18.72
N TYR A 277 -13.17 -1.50 19.33
CA TYR A 277 -14.25 -2.45 19.63
C TYR A 277 -15.09 -2.06 20.85
N ARG A 278 -14.54 -1.26 21.79
CA ARG A 278 -15.26 -0.78 22.99
C ARG A 278 -16.20 0.36 22.70
N SER A 279 -15.82 1.29 21.83
CA SER A 279 -16.63 2.46 21.45
C SER A 279 -18.02 2.08 20.91
N TYR A 280 -18.22 0.83 20.48
CA TYR A 280 -19.51 0.28 20.05
C TYR A 280 -20.46 -0.07 21.22
N ILE A 281 -19.96 -0.37 22.41
CA ILE A 281 -20.80 -0.87 23.52
C ILE A 281 -21.66 0.25 24.14
N VAL A 282 -21.39 1.53 23.85
CA VAL A 282 -22.05 2.67 24.52
C VAL A 282 -23.19 3.31 23.71
N THR A 283 -23.45 2.89 22.46
CA THR A 283 -24.52 3.47 21.62
C THR A 283 -25.81 2.63 21.55
N LEU A 284 -26.00 1.66 22.43
CA LEU A 284 -27.31 1.03 22.67
C LEU A 284 -28.05 1.81 23.78
N GLY A 285 -28.58 2.97 23.42
CA GLY A 285 -29.49 3.78 24.22
C GLY A 285 -30.74 4.13 23.41
#